data_AF-A0A9E1J0M8-F1
#
_entry.id   AF-A0A9E1J0M8-F1
#
_cell.length_a   1.000
_cell.length_b   1.000
_cell.length_c   1.000
_cell.angle_alpha   90.00
_cell.angle_beta   90.00
_cell.angle_gamma   90.00
#
_symmetry.space_group_name_H-M   'P 1'
#
loop_
_entity.id
_entity.type
_entity.pdbx_description
1 polymer ?
#
loop_
_entity_poly.entity_id
_entity_poly.type
_entity_poly.pdbx_seq_one_letter_code
_entity_poly.pdbx_strand_id
1 'polypeptide(L)'
;MKSPKLILIILFLMVEAFWSPRLDLAYAIENKSRVISPYWQSDSGSYTFIAVSHSSLSTIATQIGMVINVIQSDLTAFGSAITFTISGGSTERIFIVRTNNTIINSTSISSAQFVVGTTNFKHGHILIEPVATDPSLEVGLNGGRRDVTMLNFWGAVIVETNTTGFAMEFIGDMHDSAATPSMDDSAPVSGVN
;
A
#
# COMPACT_ATOMS: atom_id res chain seq x y z
N MET A 1 29.10 43.09 20.88
CA MET A 1 29.99 42.02 20.39
C MET A 1 29.46 40.69 20.88
N LYS A 2 28.89 39.85 20.01
CA LYS A 2 28.39 38.52 20.40
C LYS A 2 29.59 37.64 20.75
N SER A 3 29.57 37.01 21.93
CA SER A 3 30.66 36.18 22.45
C SER A 3 31.00 35.04 21.48
N PRO A 4 32.28 34.79 21.15
CA PRO A 4 32.68 33.69 20.26
C PRO A 4 32.24 32.31 20.76
N LYS A 5 32.00 32.16 22.08
CA LYS A 5 31.45 30.93 22.67
C LYS A 5 30.00 30.67 22.24
N LEU A 6 29.22 31.72 21.97
CA LEU A 6 27.82 31.60 21.57
C LEU A 6 27.69 31.13 20.11
N ILE A 7 28.62 31.55 19.25
CA ILE A 7 28.69 31.11 17.84
C ILE A 7 29.07 29.62 17.74
N LEU A 8 29.99 29.16 18.59
CA LEU A 8 30.41 27.76 18.61
C LEU A 8 29.27 26.82 19.05
N ILE A 9 28.46 27.24 20.02
CA ILE A 9 27.28 26.49 20.48
C ILE A 9 26.20 26.40 19.38
N ILE A 10 25.95 27.49 18.66
CA ILE A 10 24.99 27.50 17.55
C ILE A 10 25.47 26.59 16.41
N LEU A 11 26.77 26.58 16.10
CA LEU A 11 27.34 25.72 15.07
C LEU A 11 27.26 24.23 15.46
N PHE A 12 27.49 23.91 16.73
CA PHE A 12 27.39 22.53 17.25
C PHE A 12 25.93 22.02 17.24
N LEU A 13 24.96 22.86 17.62
CA LEU A 13 23.53 22.53 17.53
C LEU A 13 23.04 22.39 16.08
N MET A 14 23.65 23.13 15.13
CA MET A 14 23.36 22.99 13.70
C MET A 14 23.96 21.71 13.11
N VAL A 15 25.11 21.23 13.60
CA VAL A 15 25.68 19.94 13.19
C VAL A 15 24.81 18.77 13.64
N GLU A 16 24.27 18.81 14.87
CA GLU A 16 23.30 17.82 15.36
C GLU A 16 21.97 17.84 14.57
N ALA A 17 21.52 19.01 14.10
CA ALA A 17 20.35 19.13 13.25
C ALA A 17 20.60 18.66 11.80
N PHE A 18 21.86 18.68 11.34
CA PHE A 18 22.26 18.23 10.00
C PHE A 18 22.69 16.76 9.97
N TRP A 19 22.94 16.15 11.13
CA TRP A 19 23.23 14.74 11.31
C TRP A 19 21.97 13.97 11.73
N SER A 20 20.87 14.16 11.01
CA SER A 20 19.79 13.18 11.07
C SER A 20 20.34 11.89 10.44
N PRO A 21 20.36 10.73 11.13
CA PRO A 21 20.64 9.46 10.50
C PRO A 21 19.42 9.08 9.65
N ARG A 22 19.21 9.80 8.55
CA ARG A 22 18.32 9.43 7.45
C ARG A 22 19.11 8.86 6.28
N LEU A 23 20.30 8.33 6.56
CA LEU A 23 21.17 7.76 5.53
C LEU A 23 20.92 6.27 5.25
N ASP A 24 19.91 5.65 5.86
CA ASP A 24 19.50 4.27 5.53
C ASP A 24 17.99 4.14 5.28
N LEU A 25 17.40 5.11 4.57
CA LEU A 25 16.12 4.92 3.86
C LEU A 25 16.34 4.62 2.38
N ALA A 26 17.47 3.97 2.06
CA ALA A 26 17.38 2.97 1.02
C ALA A 26 16.46 1.86 1.58
N TYR A 27 15.14 2.09 1.52
CA TYR A 27 14.23 1.02 1.16
C TYR A 27 14.90 0.42 -0.07
N ALA A 28 15.69 -0.64 0.10
CA ALA A 28 15.76 -1.65 -0.92
C ALA A 28 14.28 -1.88 -1.22
N ILE A 29 13.85 -1.39 -2.39
CA ILE A 29 12.49 -1.57 -2.84
C ILE A 29 12.41 -3.07 -3.03
N GLU A 30 12.08 -3.78 -1.95
CA GLU A 30 11.86 -5.21 -1.96
C GLU A 30 10.50 -5.35 -2.61
N ASN A 31 10.53 -5.26 -3.93
CA ASN A 31 9.42 -5.41 -4.86
C ASN A 31 8.81 -6.81 -4.79
N LYS A 32 9.52 -7.77 -4.19
CA LYS A 32 9.11 -9.17 -4.03
C LYS A 32 7.88 -9.36 -3.15
N SER A 33 7.67 -8.49 -2.15
CA SER A 33 6.61 -8.65 -1.15
C SER A 33 5.61 -7.52 -1.18
N ARG A 34 5.42 -6.87 -2.33
CA ARG A 34 4.54 -5.70 -2.51
C ARG A 34 3.45 -6.00 -3.51
N VAL A 35 2.33 -5.29 -3.38
CA VAL A 35 1.25 -5.29 -4.37
C VAL A 35 1.01 -3.87 -4.83
N ILE A 36 0.88 -3.66 -6.14
CA ILE A 36 0.60 -2.36 -6.73
C ILE A 36 -0.68 -2.41 -7.56
N SER A 37 -1.51 -1.37 -7.44
CA SER A 37 -2.50 -1.03 -8.48
C SER A 37 -2.03 0.20 -9.24
N PRO A 38 -1.90 0.14 -10.58
CA PRO A 38 -1.37 1.25 -11.36
C PRO A 38 -2.32 2.45 -11.45
N TYR A 39 -3.61 2.24 -11.16
CA TYR A 39 -4.62 3.28 -11.24
C TYR A 39 -5.57 3.26 -10.05
N TRP A 40 -5.92 4.45 -9.56
CA TRP A 40 -7.08 4.75 -8.73
C TRP A 40 -7.54 6.17 -9.08
N GLN A 41 -8.80 6.51 -8.79
CA GLN A 41 -9.26 7.89 -8.82
C GLN A 41 -10.31 8.20 -7.75
N SER A 42 -10.46 9.48 -7.46
CA SER A 42 -11.49 10.00 -6.55
C SER A 42 -11.81 11.45 -6.91
N ASP A 43 -13.10 11.78 -6.99
CA ASP A 43 -13.59 13.13 -7.22
C ASP A 43 -15.02 13.32 -6.67
N SER A 44 -15.75 14.34 -7.15
CA SER A 44 -17.13 14.60 -6.75
C SER A 44 -18.15 13.55 -7.19
N GLY A 45 -17.84 12.76 -8.23
CA GLY A 45 -18.74 11.75 -8.80
C GLY A 45 -18.08 10.38 -8.97
N SER A 46 -16.94 10.13 -8.33
CA SER A 46 -16.23 8.87 -8.39
C SER A 46 -15.43 8.59 -7.13
N TYR A 47 -15.28 7.31 -6.83
CA TYR A 47 -14.44 6.80 -5.75
C TYR A 47 -13.78 5.49 -6.18
N THR A 48 -12.76 5.08 -5.44
CA THR A 48 -12.13 3.76 -5.63
C THR A 48 -12.50 2.84 -4.48
N PHE A 49 -12.90 1.62 -4.82
CA PHE A 49 -13.18 0.54 -3.89
C PHE A 49 -12.14 -0.57 -4.04
N ILE A 50 -11.72 -1.14 -2.92
CA ILE A 50 -10.82 -2.30 -2.86
C ILE A 50 -11.37 -3.27 -1.82
N ALA A 51 -11.35 -4.56 -2.15
CA ALA A 51 -11.53 -5.66 -1.22
C ALA A 51 -10.24 -6.46 -1.15
N VAL A 52 -9.80 -6.74 0.07
CA VAL A 52 -8.66 -7.61 0.34
C VAL A 52 -9.16 -8.80 1.13
N SER A 53 -8.94 -10.01 0.62
CA SER A 53 -9.41 -11.24 1.23
C SER A 53 -8.24 -12.13 1.62
N HIS A 54 -8.32 -12.68 2.83
CA HIS A 54 -7.39 -13.69 3.31
C HIS A 54 -8.07 -15.05 3.26
N SER A 55 -7.52 -16.00 2.51
CA SER A 55 -8.06 -17.38 2.50
C SER A 55 -7.76 -18.06 3.84
N SER A 56 -8.68 -18.84 4.40
CA SER A 56 -8.49 -19.53 5.68
C SER A 56 -7.60 -20.79 5.58
N LEU A 57 -6.69 -20.82 4.60
CA LEU A 57 -5.83 -21.96 4.32
C LEU A 57 -4.76 -22.11 5.41
N SER A 58 -4.55 -23.35 5.85
CA SER A 58 -3.53 -23.70 6.85
C SER A 58 -2.09 -23.50 6.36
N THR A 59 -1.91 -23.26 5.06
CA THR A 59 -0.63 -23.04 4.37
C THR A 59 -0.28 -21.55 4.21
N ILE A 60 -1.10 -20.64 4.76
CA ILE A 60 -0.82 -19.20 4.83
C ILE A 60 -0.71 -18.81 6.30
N ALA A 61 0.03 -17.73 6.61
CA ALA A 61 0.03 -17.17 7.95
C ALA A 61 -1.41 -16.91 8.41
N THR A 62 -1.74 -17.08 9.69
CA THR A 62 -3.13 -16.89 10.16
C THR A 62 -3.56 -15.43 10.18
N GLN A 63 -2.60 -14.51 10.12
CA GLN A 63 -2.77 -13.07 10.13
C GLN A 63 -1.68 -12.41 9.28
N ILE A 64 -2.07 -11.45 8.44
CA ILE A 64 -1.14 -10.68 7.61
C ILE A 64 -1.41 -9.20 7.83
N GLY A 65 -0.38 -8.48 8.26
CA GLY A 65 -0.42 -7.02 8.44
C GLY A 65 -0.03 -6.31 7.16
N MET A 66 -0.75 -5.25 6.79
CA MET A 66 -0.44 -4.44 5.61
C MET A 66 -0.55 -2.94 5.88
N VAL A 67 0.21 -2.18 5.10
CA VAL A 67 0.14 -0.73 4.95
C VAL A 67 -0.30 -0.42 3.53
N ILE A 68 -1.33 0.42 3.36
CA ILE A 68 -1.81 0.84 2.04
C ILE A 68 -1.53 2.34 1.88
N ASN A 69 -0.67 2.65 0.92
CA ASN A 69 -0.30 4.00 0.52
C ASN A 69 -1.03 4.35 -0.78
N VAL A 70 -1.78 5.45 -0.76
CA VAL A 70 -2.46 5.97 -1.95
C VAL A 70 -1.67 7.17 -2.46
N ILE A 71 -1.01 6.99 -3.59
CA ILE A 71 -0.03 7.93 -4.13
C ILE A 71 -0.64 8.60 -5.36
N GLN A 72 -0.58 9.93 -5.39
CA GLN A 72 -1.05 10.75 -6.50
C GLN A 72 -0.09 10.68 -7.70
N SER A 73 -0.54 11.14 -8.86
CA SER A 73 0.28 11.25 -10.07
C SER A 73 1.50 12.18 -9.91
N ASP A 74 1.47 13.11 -8.95
CA ASP A 74 2.59 13.98 -8.58
C ASP A 74 3.53 13.36 -7.52
N LEU A 75 3.36 12.06 -7.23
CA LEU A 75 4.12 11.27 -6.25
C LEU A 75 3.90 11.66 -4.78
N THR A 76 2.94 12.53 -4.49
CA THR A 76 2.57 12.87 -3.11
C THR A 76 1.47 11.93 -2.59
N ALA A 77 1.39 11.74 -1.27
CA ALA A 77 0.29 10.97 -0.67
C ALA A 77 -1.05 11.69 -0.85
N PHE A 78 -2.11 10.96 -1.23
CA PHE A 78 -3.47 11.52 -1.34
C PHE A 78 -4.11 11.79 0.02
N GLY A 79 -3.84 10.91 0.98
CA GLY A 79 -4.31 10.98 2.37
C GLY A 79 -3.40 10.13 3.24
N SER A 80 -3.73 10.03 4.53
CA SER A 80 -2.99 9.17 5.45
C SER A 80 -3.04 7.71 4.99
N ALA A 81 -1.89 7.04 5.02
CA ALA A 81 -1.83 5.60 4.80
C ALA A 81 -2.65 4.87 5.87
N ILE A 82 -3.30 3.78 5.48
CA ILE A 82 -4.02 2.90 6.41
C ILE A 82 -3.15 1.71 6.75
N THR A 83 -3.23 1.24 7.99
CA THR A 83 -2.50 0.07 8.45
C THR A 83 -3.42 -0.80 9.27
N PHE A 84 -3.53 -2.07 8.90
CA PHE A 84 -4.35 -3.03 9.62
C PHE A 84 -3.83 -4.46 9.41
N THR A 85 -4.36 -5.38 10.21
CA THR A 85 -4.07 -6.82 10.09
C THR A 85 -5.34 -7.55 9.69
N ILE A 86 -5.26 -8.33 8.61
CA ILE A 86 -6.35 -9.18 8.17
C ILE A 86 -6.15 -10.60 8.70
N SER A 87 -7.20 -11.19 9.24
CA SER A 87 -7.20 -12.57 9.74
C SER A 87 -7.64 -13.55 8.66
N GLY A 88 -7.21 -14.80 8.78
CA GLY A 88 -7.65 -15.89 7.89
C GLY A 88 -9.18 -16.03 7.83
N GLY A 89 -9.73 -16.05 6.61
CA GLY A 89 -11.16 -16.13 6.35
C GLY A 89 -11.90 -14.79 6.36
N SER A 90 -11.20 -13.68 6.61
CA SER A 90 -11.79 -12.34 6.60
C SER A 90 -11.61 -11.63 5.25
N THR A 91 -12.46 -10.62 5.02
CA THR A 91 -12.33 -9.68 3.90
C THR A 91 -12.46 -8.27 4.44
N GLU A 92 -11.45 -7.45 4.16
CA GLU A 92 -11.42 -6.04 4.51
C GLU A 92 -11.80 -5.20 3.30
N ARG A 93 -12.63 -4.18 3.53
CA ARG A 93 -13.07 -3.25 2.49
C ARG A 93 -12.39 -1.91 2.69
N ILE A 94 -11.87 -1.34 1.62
CA ILE A 94 -11.17 -0.06 1.62
C ILE A 94 -11.83 0.87 0.60
N PHE A 95 -12.06 2.10 1.02
CA PHE A 95 -12.56 3.17 0.16
C PHE A 95 -11.53 4.30 0.08
N ILE A 96 -11.22 4.71 -1.15
CA ILE A 96 -10.46 5.94 -1.41
C ILE A 96 -11.47 6.98 -1.88
N VAL A 97 -11.68 7.99 -1.05
CA VAL A 97 -12.74 8.99 -1.24
C VAL A 97 -12.21 10.39 -1.02
N ARG A 98 -12.86 11.36 -1.65
CA ARG A 98 -12.62 12.77 -1.36
C ARG A 98 -13.12 13.13 0.04
N THR A 99 -12.60 14.23 0.58
CA THR A 99 -13.17 14.86 1.78
C THR A 99 -14.65 15.22 1.55
N ASN A 100 -15.47 15.09 2.60
CA ASN A 100 -16.90 15.39 2.62
C ASN A 100 -17.74 14.53 1.65
N ASN A 101 -17.39 13.26 1.43
CA ASN A 101 -18.32 12.32 0.79
C ASN A 101 -19.44 11.96 1.78
N THR A 102 -20.70 12.23 1.41
CA THR A 102 -21.86 12.08 2.28
C THR A 102 -22.43 10.66 2.32
N ILE A 103 -22.11 9.82 1.33
CA ILE A 103 -22.64 8.47 1.18
C ILE A 103 -21.61 7.44 1.64
N ILE A 104 -20.38 7.57 1.16
CA ILE A 104 -19.28 6.63 1.37
C ILE A 104 -18.27 7.25 2.36
N ASN A 105 -18.50 7.01 3.65
CA ASN A 105 -17.65 7.50 4.74
C ASN A 105 -17.68 6.54 5.94
N SER A 106 -16.77 6.77 6.91
CA SER A 106 -16.58 5.91 8.09
C SER A 106 -17.77 5.90 9.05
N THR A 107 -18.64 6.91 9.02
CA THR A 107 -19.88 6.90 9.81
C THR A 107 -20.93 6.00 9.17
N SER A 108 -21.10 6.06 7.85
CA SER A 108 -22.06 5.24 7.11
C SER A 108 -21.61 3.78 6.94
N ILE A 109 -20.30 3.52 6.88
CA ILE A 109 -19.73 2.17 6.68
C ILE A 109 -18.61 1.93 7.70
N SER A 110 -18.98 1.68 8.96
CA SER A 110 -18.02 1.54 10.07
C SER A 110 -17.11 0.30 9.98
N SER A 111 -17.46 -0.70 9.16
CA SER A 111 -16.67 -1.92 8.96
C SER A 111 -15.65 -1.81 7.83
N ALA A 112 -15.44 -0.62 7.26
CA ALA A 112 -14.49 -0.40 6.18
C ALA A 112 -13.37 0.57 6.59
N GLN A 113 -12.25 0.45 5.89
CA GLN A 113 -11.12 1.36 5.98
C GLN A 113 -11.28 2.50 4.98
N PHE A 114 -10.72 3.67 5.29
CA PHE A 114 -10.86 4.86 4.46
C PHE A 114 -9.53 5.57 4.28
N VAL A 115 -9.20 5.88 3.02
CA VAL A 115 -8.20 6.89 2.69
C VAL A 115 -8.94 8.11 2.17
N VAL A 116 -8.95 9.17 2.98
CA VAL A 116 -9.66 10.40 2.68
C VAL A 116 -8.65 11.49 2.31
N GLY A 117 -8.80 12.05 1.11
CA GLY A 117 -7.93 13.11 0.60
C GLY A 117 -8.69 14.38 0.27
N THR A 118 -8.21 15.16 -0.70
CA THR A 118 -8.77 16.47 -1.06
C THR A 118 -10.13 16.39 -1.76
N THR A 119 -10.76 17.54 -2.05
CA THR A 119 -12.07 17.64 -2.70
C THR A 119 -12.06 17.52 -4.23
N ASN A 120 -10.92 17.80 -4.86
CA ASN A 120 -10.80 17.84 -6.32
C ASN A 120 -10.50 16.45 -6.89
N PHE A 121 -10.69 16.29 -8.20
CA PHE A 121 -10.30 15.08 -8.90
C PHE A 121 -8.81 14.80 -8.71
N LYS A 122 -8.52 13.60 -8.22
CA LYS A 122 -7.18 13.06 -8.04
C LYS A 122 -7.15 11.61 -8.53
N HIS A 123 -5.97 11.21 -9.01
CA HIS A 123 -5.68 9.86 -9.45
C HIS A 123 -4.20 9.56 -9.24
N GLY A 124 -3.83 8.30 -9.39
CA GLY A 124 -2.44 7.85 -9.30
C GLY A 124 -2.37 6.35 -9.12
N HIS A 125 -1.42 5.86 -8.32
CA HIS A 125 -1.23 4.44 -8.05
C HIS A 125 -1.34 4.12 -6.57
N ILE A 126 -1.55 2.85 -6.26
CA ILE A 126 -1.64 2.33 -4.90
C ILE A 126 -0.44 1.44 -4.66
N LEU A 127 0.21 1.60 -3.52
CA LEU A 127 1.30 0.76 -3.06
C LEU A 127 0.89 0.09 -1.75
N ILE A 128 0.86 -1.25 -1.75
CA ILE A 128 0.52 -2.08 -0.60
C ILE A 128 1.77 -2.82 -0.14
N GLU A 129 2.12 -2.61 1.12
CA GLU A 129 3.33 -3.14 1.74
C GLU A 129 2.99 -4.01 2.95
N PRO A 130 3.78 -5.05 3.24
CA PRO A 130 3.62 -5.86 4.43
C PRO A 130 4.14 -5.08 5.63
N VAL A 131 3.49 -5.25 6.78
CA VAL A 131 3.99 -4.73 8.06
C VAL A 131 5.15 -5.58 8.58
N ALA A 132 5.25 -6.84 8.15
CA ALA A 132 6.32 -7.74 8.57
C ALA A 132 7.70 -7.27 8.08
N THR A 133 8.70 -7.29 8.95
CA THR A 133 10.08 -6.92 8.60
C THR A 133 10.74 -7.91 7.65
N ASP A 134 10.41 -9.20 7.77
CA ASP A 134 10.77 -10.23 6.81
C ASP A 134 9.49 -10.97 6.40
N PRO A 135 8.82 -10.51 5.34
CA PRO A 135 7.59 -11.12 4.85
C PRO A 135 7.83 -12.51 4.27
N SER A 136 9.05 -12.79 3.77
CA SER A 136 9.43 -14.08 3.18
C SER A 136 9.71 -15.17 4.20
N LEU A 137 9.92 -14.81 5.47
CA LEU A 137 10.12 -15.77 6.54
C LEU A 137 8.88 -16.63 6.75
N GLU A 138 9.07 -17.94 6.65
CA GLU A 138 8.04 -18.92 6.91
C GLU A 138 7.66 -18.94 8.40
N VAL A 139 6.37 -18.96 8.65
CA VAL A 139 5.74 -19.00 9.96
C VAL A 139 4.74 -20.16 10.04
N GLY A 140 4.69 -20.78 11.21
CA GLY A 140 3.82 -21.93 11.46
C GLY A 140 4.35 -23.24 10.89
N LEU A 141 3.53 -24.29 10.95
CA LEU A 141 3.94 -25.66 10.63
C LEU A 141 3.91 -25.99 9.12
N ASN A 142 3.32 -25.12 8.28
CA ASN A 142 3.06 -25.40 6.86
C ASN A 142 3.69 -24.38 5.90
N GLY A 143 4.73 -23.66 6.33
CA GLY A 143 5.45 -22.74 5.43
C GLY A 143 4.68 -21.47 5.04
N GLY A 144 3.66 -21.07 5.81
CA GLY A 144 2.90 -19.85 5.55
C GLY A 144 3.77 -18.61 5.73
N ARG A 145 3.52 -17.53 4.99
CA ARG A 145 4.32 -16.31 5.06
C ARG A 145 3.46 -15.11 5.40
N ARG A 146 4.05 -14.11 6.08
CA ARG A 146 3.37 -12.84 6.40
C ARG A 146 3.55 -11.84 5.27
N ASP A 147 3.31 -12.31 4.05
CA ASP A 147 3.51 -11.59 2.82
C ASP A 147 2.16 -11.18 2.23
N VAL A 148 2.01 -9.90 1.89
CA VAL A 148 0.76 -9.38 1.31
C VAL A 148 0.46 -9.98 -0.05
N THR A 149 1.46 -10.52 -0.77
CA THR A 149 1.27 -11.24 -2.03
C THR A 149 0.49 -12.55 -1.89
N MET A 150 0.33 -13.07 -0.65
CA MET A 150 -0.51 -14.24 -0.37
C MET A 150 -2.00 -13.91 -0.23
N LEU A 151 -2.38 -12.64 -0.30
CA LEU A 151 -3.76 -12.19 -0.20
C LEU A 151 -4.39 -12.01 -1.58
N ASN A 152 -5.71 -12.09 -1.62
CA ASN A 152 -6.47 -11.82 -2.84
C ASN A 152 -6.94 -10.36 -2.85
N PHE A 153 -6.67 -9.65 -3.95
CA PHE A 153 -7.05 -8.26 -4.15
C PHE A 153 -8.05 -8.16 -5.31
N TRP A 154 -9.13 -7.44 -5.04
CA TRP A 154 -10.08 -7.03 -6.07
C TRP A 154 -10.43 -5.56 -5.85
N GLY A 155 -10.68 -4.82 -6.93
CA GLY A 155 -11.01 -3.42 -6.82
C GLY A 155 -11.64 -2.88 -8.08
N ALA A 156 -12.29 -1.73 -7.93
CA ALA A 156 -12.90 -1.01 -9.02
C ALA A 156 -12.87 0.49 -8.77
N VAL A 157 -12.82 1.24 -9.85
CA VAL A 157 -13.20 2.65 -9.87
C VAL A 157 -14.68 2.73 -10.17
N ILE A 158 -15.44 3.38 -9.29
CA ILE A 158 -16.87 3.59 -9.44
C ILE A 158 -17.09 5.03 -9.86
N VAL A 159 -17.84 5.25 -10.94
CA VAL A 159 -18.35 6.53 -11.40
C VAL A 159 -19.83 6.63 -11.00
N GLU A 160 -20.07 7.28 -9.87
CA GLU A 160 -21.38 7.42 -9.22
C GLU A 160 -22.40 8.08 -10.14
N THR A 161 -22.01 9.12 -10.87
CA THR A 161 -22.92 9.90 -11.73
C THR A 161 -23.66 9.04 -12.76
N ASN A 162 -23.04 7.95 -13.23
CA ASN A 162 -23.62 7.05 -14.23
C ASN A 162 -23.85 5.62 -13.71
N THR A 163 -23.58 5.36 -12.42
CA THR A 163 -23.60 4.00 -11.83
C THR A 163 -22.77 3.00 -12.65
N THR A 164 -21.63 3.46 -13.18
CA THR A 164 -20.70 2.66 -13.98
C THR A 164 -19.36 2.55 -13.27
N GLY A 165 -18.45 1.77 -13.83
CA GLY A 165 -17.10 1.65 -13.31
C GLY A 165 -16.24 0.73 -14.16
N PHE A 166 -15.00 0.55 -13.74
CA PHE A 166 -14.07 -0.41 -14.34
C PHE A 166 -13.25 -1.09 -13.25
N ALA A 167 -12.89 -2.35 -13.49
CA ALA A 167 -12.07 -3.14 -12.59
C ALA A 167 -10.64 -2.61 -12.58
N MET A 168 -9.98 -2.73 -11.44
CA MET A 168 -8.57 -2.41 -11.26
C MET A 168 -7.72 -3.67 -11.38
N GLU A 169 -6.48 -3.46 -11.82
CA GLU A 169 -5.45 -4.48 -11.83
C GLU A 169 -4.62 -4.40 -10.54
N PHE A 170 -4.25 -5.56 -10.01
CA PHE A 170 -3.33 -5.67 -8.89
C PHE A 170 -2.18 -6.57 -9.29
N ILE A 171 -0.98 -6.01 -9.25
CA ILE A 171 0.26 -6.68 -9.61
C ILE A 171 0.97 -7.01 -8.30
N GLY A 172 0.99 -8.30 -7.95
CA GLY A 172 1.77 -8.81 -6.83
C GLY A 172 3.17 -9.21 -7.27
N ASP A 173 4.13 -9.12 -6.36
CA ASP A 173 5.53 -9.49 -6.59
C ASP A 173 6.09 -8.87 -7.89
N MET A 174 6.49 -7.61 -7.79
CA MET A 174 7.12 -6.88 -8.90
C MET A 174 8.58 -7.31 -9.13
N HIS A 175 9.11 -8.28 -8.39
CA HIS A 175 10.45 -8.82 -8.59
C HIS A 175 10.50 -9.82 -9.75
N ASP A 176 9.39 -10.49 -10.07
CA ASP A 176 9.33 -11.46 -11.19
C ASP A 176 8.93 -10.83 -12.54
N SER A 177 8.88 -9.50 -12.63
CA SER A 177 8.68 -8.77 -13.90
C SER A 177 10.00 -8.60 -14.66
N ALA A 178 10.74 -9.68 -14.90
CA ALA A 178 11.97 -9.66 -15.69
C ALA A 178 11.75 -10.25 -17.09
N ALA A 179 12.12 -9.50 -18.14
CA ALA A 179 12.24 -10.07 -19.47
C ALA A 179 13.43 -11.05 -19.48
N THR A 180 13.15 -12.35 -19.55
CA THR A 180 14.22 -13.35 -19.65
C THR A 180 14.87 -13.23 -21.04
N PRO A 181 16.20 -13.04 -21.15
CA PRO A 181 16.88 -13.00 -22.46
C PRO A 181 16.81 -14.34 -23.21
N SER A 182 16.57 -15.42 -22.46
CA SER A 182 16.24 -16.75 -22.95
C SER A 182 15.18 -17.35 -22.02
N MET A 183 14.04 -17.73 -22.59
CA MET A 183 13.11 -18.67 -21.96
C MET A 183 13.79 -20.04 -21.93
N ASP A 184 14.59 -20.33 -20.90
CA ASP A 184 14.82 -21.72 -20.53
C ASP A 184 13.56 -22.14 -19.77
N ASP A 185 13.05 -23.35 -20.02
CA ASP A 185 11.75 -23.90 -19.57
C ASP A 185 11.58 -24.00 -18.03
N SER A 186 12.42 -23.28 -17.27
CA SER A 186 12.47 -23.23 -15.81
C SER A 186 11.94 -21.92 -15.21
N ALA A 187 11.42 -20.98 -15.99
CA ALA A 187 10.82 -19.77 -15.44
C ALA A 187 9.52 -20.14 -14.69
N PRO A 188 9.45 -19.99 -13.36
CA PRO A 188 8.21 -20.23 -12.63
C PRO A 188 7.19 -19.17 -13.04
N VAL A 189 6.14 -19.58 -13.74
CA VAL A 189 5.06 -18.66 -14.14
C VAL A 189 4.10 -18.52 -12.98
N SER A 190 3.93 -17.31 -12.45
CA SER A 190 2.84 -16.98 -11.54
C SER A 190 1.57 -16.67 -12.34
N GLY A 191 0.59 -17.56 -12.28
CA GLY A 191 -0.69 -17.45 -13.00
C GLY A 191 -1.52 -18.73 -12.89
N VAL A 192 -2.84 -18.60 -13.00
CA VAL A 192 -3.76 -19.75 -12.90
C VAL A 192 -3.57 -20.66 -14.12
N ASN A 193 -3.35 -21.95 -13.87
CA ASN A 193 -3.47 -23.01 -14.87
C ASN A 193 -4.93 -23.47 -14.95
#